data_AF-I3CRH0-F1
#
_entry.id   AF-I3CRH0-F1
#
_cell.length_a   1.000
_cell.length_b   1.000
_cell.length_c   1.000
_cell.angle_alpha   90.00
_cell.angle_beta   90.00
_cell.angle_gamma   90.00
#
_symmetry.space_group_name_H-M   'P 1'
#
loop_
_entity.id
_entity.type
_entity.pdbx_description
1 polymer ?
#
loop_
_entity_poly.entity_id
_entity_poly.type
_entity_poly.pdbx_seq_one_letter_code
_entity_poly.pdbx_strand_id
1 'polypeptide(L)'
;MTTKGGYDNANALRFEDKKGQEQLWLHAERDQLTEVEHDEDKWVGHDRRKTIDHDETSHIGHDRTETVDNDETITVHNNRTETVDNNETISIGSNRTKTIGKNRKDQIGKNWSTQVARMKTETIGMAYMQNVGMGRMENVGLAYNLNVGTVMATVVGINQITKVGNTLSITAGEELSISVGKASLRMTADGKISINGAEIGIEASGPMQLSGKDVDIN
;
A
#
# COMPACT_ATOMS: atom_id res chain seq x y z
N MET A 1 -61.88 15.88 1.51
CA MET A 1 -62.27 16.92 2.49
C MET A 1 -61.12 17.14 3.45
N THR A 2 -60.50 18.31 3.39
CA THR A 2 -59.89 19.01 4.52
C THR A 2 -60.29 20.47 4.34
N THR A 3 -60.95 21.05 5.35
CA THR A 3 -61.78 22.26 5.24
C THR A 3 -61.04 23.55 5.64
N LYS A 4 -59.70 23.57 5.62
CA LYS A 4 -58.89 24.78 5.89
C LYS A 4 -57.50 24.81 5.19
N GLY A 5 -57.45 24.61 3.87
CA GLY A 5 -56.24 24.86 3.07
C GLY A 5 -56.45 26.05 2.13
N GLY A 6 -55.60 27.08 2.22
CA GLY A 6 -55.52 28.12 1.19
C GLY A 6 -54.76 27.61 -0.05
N TYR A 7 -54.75 28.37 -1.15
CA TYR A 7 -54.01 28.01 -2.38
C TYR A 7 -52.51 27.71 -2.15
N ASP A 8 -51.94 28.24 -1.07
CA ASP A 8 -50.51 28.09 -0.72
C ASP A 8 -50.18 26.79 0.03
N ASN A 9 -51.18 26.06 0.54
CA ASN A 9 -51.03 24.86 1.39
C ASN A 9 -52.07 23.80 0.98
N ALA A 10 -51.78 23.02 -0.06
CA ALA A 10 -52.71 22.02 -0.58
C ALA A 10 -51.98 20.81 -1.17
N ASN A 11 -52.52 19.61 -0.96
CA ASN A 11 -52.16 18.42 -1.73
C ASN A 11 -52.77 18.51 -3.14
N ALA A 12 -52.06 18.03 -4.16
CA ALA A 12 -52.54 18.13 -5.53
C ALA A 12 -52.09 16.96 -6.41
N LEU A 13 -52.98 16.58 -7.33
CA LEU A 13 -52.72 15.66 -8.44
C LEU A 13 -53.21 16.34 -9.72
N ARG A 14 -52.31 16.61 -10.66
CA ARG A 14 -52.62 17.30 -11.93
C ARG A 14 -52.26 16.41 -13.11
N PHE A 15 -53.20 16.31 -14.06
CA PHE A 15 -53.02 15.71 -15.38
C PHE A 15 -53.18 16.80 -16.44
N GLU A 16 -52.15 17.00 -17.25
CA GLU A 16 -52.18 17.85 -18.45
C GLU A 16 -52.06 16.93 -19.68
N ASP A 17 -53.00 17.04 -20.60
CA ASP A 17 -53.10 16.21 -21.82
C ASP A 17 -53.00 17.05 -23.10
N LYS A 18 -52.64 18.33 -22.97
CA LYS A 18 -52.32 19.16 -24.12
C LYS A 18 -51.09 18.62 -24.82
N LYS A 19 -51.27 18.27 -26.09
CA LYS A 19 -50.23 17.74 -26.98
C LYS A 19 -48.90 18.50 -26.87
N GLY A 20 -47.83 17.80 -26.50
CA GLY A 20 -46.47 18.32 -26.34
C GLY A 20 -46.21 19.06 -25.02
N GLN A 21 -47.17 19.10 -24.11
CA GLN A 21 -47.07 19.67 -22.76
C GLN A 21 -47.61 18.69 -21.71
N GLU A 22 -47.73 17.40 -22.07
CA GLU A 22 -48.33 16.37 -21.24
C GLU A 22 -47.57 16.24 -19.92
N GLN A 23 -48.31 16.21 -18.81
CA GLN A 23 -47.70 16.12 -17.49
C GLN A 23 -48.61 15.45 -16.49
N LEU A 24 -48.02 14.54 -15.71
CA LEU A 24 -48.54 14.14 -14.41
C LEU A 24 -47.72 14.83 -13.31
N TRP A 25 -48.39 15.55 -12.41
CA TRP A 25 -47.76 16.17 -11.24
C TRP A 25 -48.49 15.72 -9.98
N LEU A 26 -47.74 15.24 -8.99
CA LEU A 26 -48.22 14.86 -7.68
C LEU A 26 -47.47 15.67 -6.64
N HIS A 27 -48.21 16.23 -5.68
CA HIS A 27 -47.68 17.02 -4.58
C HIS A 27 -48.38 16.69 -3.28
N ALA A 28 -47.58 16.39 -2.26
CA ALA A 28 -48.01 16.18 -0.90
C ALA A 28 -47.37 17.27 0.00
N GLU A 29 -48.17 17.91 0.84
CA GLU A 29 -47.74 18.99 1.73
C GLU A 29 -46.96 18.47 2.95
N ARG A 30 -47.22 17.22 3.36
CA ARG A 30 -46.63 16.65 4.58
C ARG A 30 -46.00 15.29 4.33
N ASP A 31 -46.83 14.28 4.09
CA ASP A 31 -46.39 12.89 3.93
C ASP A 31 -46.88 12.35 2.60
N GLN A 32 -45.99 11.74 1.81
CA GLN A 32 -46.35 10.89 0.68
C GLN A 32 -45.90 9.46 0.99
N LEU A 33 -46.86 8.57 1.17
CA LEU A 33 -46.61 7.13 1.34
C LEU A 33 -46.85 6.42 0.00
N THR A 34 -46.04 5.41 -0.30
CA THR A 34 -46.21 4.56 -1.47
C THR A 34 -45.93 3.13 -1.02
N GLU A 35 -46.89 2.25 -1.24
CA GLU A 35 -46.85 0.84 -0.87
C GLU A 35 -47.24 0.00 -2.08
N VAL A 36 -46.44 -1.02 -2.36
CA VAL A 36 -46.65 -1.96 -3.47
C VAL A 36 -46.37 -3.35 -2.92
N GLU A 37 -47.40 -4.19 -2.82
CA GLU A 37 -47.30 -5.51 -2.14
C GLU A 37 -46.68 -6.61 -3.02
N HIS A 38 -46.55 -6.37 -4.34
CA HIS A 38 -46.03 -7.35 -5.29
C HIS A 38 -44.83 -6.78 -6.04
N ASP A 39 -45.04 -6.12 -7.18
CA ASP A 39 -43.98 -5.59 -8.02
C ASP A 39 -44.20 -4.11 -8.35
N GLU A 40 -43.15 -3.29 -8.21
CA GLU A 40 -43.05 -1.97 -8.83
C GLU A 40 -42.02 -2.06 -9.97
N ASP A 41 -42.46 -1.83 -11.21
CA ASP A 41 -41.55 -1.54 -12.32
C ASP A 41 -41.57 -0.06 -12.65
N LYS A 42 -40.41 0.51 -12.95
CA LYS A 42 -40.28 1.93 -13.24
C LYS A 42 -39.29 2.18 -14.35
N TRP A 43 -39.81 2.69 -15.46
CA TRP A 43 -39.02 3.11 -16.61
C TRP A 43 -39.09 4.62 -16.81
N VAL A 44 -37.94 5.23 -17.11
CA VAL A 44 -37.82 6.65 -17.46
C VAL A 44 -37.07 6.73 -18.78
N GLY A 45 -37.74 7.20 -19.84
CA GLY A 45 -37.18 7.17 -21.20
C GLY A 45 -36.09 8.19 -21.50
N HIS A 46 -35.88 9.15 -20.61
CA HIS A 46 -34.85 10.18 -20.73
C HIS A 46 -34.16 10.34 -19.36
N ASP A 47 -34.33 11.48 -18.68
CA ASP A 47 -33.62 11.77 -17.44
C ASP A 47 -34.48 11.54 -16.19
N ARG A 48 -33.86 10.97 -15.15
CA ARG A 48 -34.39 10.98 -13.78
C ARG A 48 -33.55 11.90 -12.90
N ARG A 49 -34.19 12.81 -12.18
CA ARG A 49 -33.56 13.63 -11.13
C ARG A 49 -34.20 13.32 -9.79
N LYS A 50 -33.39 13.24 -8.73
CA LYS A 50 -33.83 13.01 -7.35
C LYS A 50 -33.05 13.98 -6.45
N THR A 51 -33.76 14.69 -5.59
CA THR A 51 -33.17 15.56 -4.57
C THR A 51 -33.82 15.21 -3.24
N ILE A 52 -33.00 15.07 -2.20
CA ILE A 52 -33.43 14.84 -0.82
C ILE A 52 -32.68 15.88 0.00
N ASP A 53 -33.41 16.82 0.60
CA ASP A 53 -32.79 17.96 1.28
C ASP A 53 -32.19 17.60 2.64
N HIS A 54 -32.64 16.50 3.24
CA HIS A 54 -32.19 16.04 4.56
C HIS A 54 -31.50 14.66 4.48
N ASP A 55 -32.24 13.58 4.75
CA ASP A 55 -31.67 12.24 4.85
C ASP A 55 -32.35 11.24 3.90
N GLU A 56 -31.57 10.31 3.35
CA GLU A 56 -32.06 9.12 2.65
C GLU A 56 -31.60 7.86 3.38
N THR A 57 -32.54 6.94 3.63
CA THR A 57 -32.25 5.55 4.04
C THR A 57 -32.72 4.62 2.93
N SER A 58 -31.88 3.68 2.51
CA SER A 58 -32.23 2.63 1.56
C SER A 58 -31.92 1.27 2.17
N HIS A 59 -32.92 0.39 2.21
CA HIS A 59 -32.77 -0.98 2.67
C HIS A 59 -33.24 -1.94 1.58
N ILE A 60 -32.33 -2.80 1.11
CA ILE A 60 -32.59 -3.84 0.14
C ILE A 60 -32.51 -5.16 0.91
N GLY A 61 -33.61 -5.91 0.97
CA GLY A 61 -33.69 -7.15 1.79
C GLY A 61 -32.93 -8.34 1.20
N HIS A 62 -32.66 -8.32 -0.11
CA HIS A 62 -31.92 -9.35 -0.83
C HIS A 62 -30.77 -8.70 -1.62
N ASP A 63 -30.80 -8.80 -2.95
CA ASP A 63 -29.70 -8.41 -3.80
C ASP A 63 -29.93 -7.05 -4.47
N ARG A 64 -28.84 -6.29 -4.66
CA ARG A 64 -28.82 -5.08 -5.50
C ARG A 64 -27.82 -5.30 -6.64
N THR A 65 -28.28 -5.07 -7.86
CA THR A 65 -27.43 -4.97 -9.05
C THR A 65 -27.51 -3.56 -9.60
N GLU A 66 -26.36 -2.98 -9.93
CA GLU A 66 -26.26 -1.65 -10.52
C GLU A 66 -25.35 -1.73 -11.74
N THR A 67 -25.73 -1.02 -12.80
CA THR A 67 -24.95 -0.93 -14.03
C THR A 67 -24.99 0.51 -14.50
N VAL A 68 -23.81 1.07 -14.74
CA VAL A 68 -23.61 2.39 -15.33
C VAL A 68 -22.79 2.18 -16.59
N ASP A 69 -23.41 2.39 -17.76
CA ASP A 69 -22.78 2.07 -19.05
C ASP A 69 -21.65 3.03 -19.44
N ASN A 70 -21.71 4.27 -18.92
CA ASN A 70 -20.71 5.30 -19.18
C ASN A 70 -19.95 5.64 -17.89
N ASP A 71 -20.15 6.84 -17.35
CA ASP A 71 -19.36 7.37 -16.24
C ASP A 71 -20.18 7.47 -14.94
N GLU A 72 -19.54 7.15 -13.82
CA GLU A 72 -20.07 7.39 -12.47
C GLU A 72 -19.17 8.39 -11.73
N THR A 73 -19.78 9.35 -11.03
CA THR A 73 -19.07 10.26 -10.12
C THR A 73 -19.78 10.29 -8.78
N ILE A 74 -19.06 9.91 -7.72
CA ILE A 74 -19.55 9.95 -6.34
C ILE A 74 -18.75 11.01 -5.58
N THR A 75 -19.43 11.98 -4.97
CA THR A 75 -18.82 12.96 -4.06
C THR A 75 -19.40 12.78 -2.66
N VAL A 76 -18.53 12.57 -1.68
CA VAL A 76 -18.89 12.53 -0.24
C VAL A 76 -18.12 13.66 0.44
N HIS A 77 -18.83 14.67 0.93
CA HIS A 77 -18.20 15.86 1.53
C HIS A 77 -17.58 15.58 2.91
N ASN A 78 -18.20 14.68 3.68
CA ASN A 78 -17.76 14.32 5.02
C ASN A 78 -17.05 12.95 5.01
N ASN A 79 -17.67 11.93 5.59
CA ASN A 79 -17.05 10.62 5.79
C ASN A 79 -17.82 9.52 5.04
N ARG A 80 -17.09 8.50 4.56
CA ARG A 80 -17.64 7.23 4.08
C ARG A 80 -17.13 6.10 4.97
N THR A 81 -18.04 5.28 5.45
CA THR A 81 -17.76 4.01 6.13
C THR A 81 -18.39 2.89 5.31
N GLU A 82 -17.65 1.81 5.12
CA GLU A 82 -18.08 0.66 4.32
C GLU A 82 -17.67 -0.61 5.05
N THR A 83 -18.61 -1.55 5.13
CA THR A 83 -18.42 -2.86 5.75
C THR A 83 -18.90 -3.92 4.78
N VAL A 84 -18.06 -4.92 4.54
CA VAL A 84 -18.38 -6.11 3.75
C VAL A 84 -18.04 -7.31 4.63
N ASP A 85 -19.06 -8.05 5.06
CA ASP A 85 -18.88 -9.13 6.04
C ASP A 85 -18.16 -10.36 5.46
N ASN A 86 -18.34 -10.59 4.15
CA ASN A 86 -17.74 -11.72 3.44
C ASN A 86 -16.59 -11.25 2.55
N ASN A 87 -16.77 -11.20 1.23
CA ASN A 87 -15.72 -10.95 0.27
C ASN A 87 -15.99 -9.70 -0.56
N GLU A 88 -14.96 -8.89 -0.78
CA GLU A 88 -14.96 -7.78 -1.75
C GLU A 88 -14.04 -8.16 -2.92
N THR A 89 -14.50 -7.95 -4.15
CA THR A 89 -13.67 -8.12 -5.36
C THR A 89 -13.77 -6.86 -6.20
N ILE A 90 -12.62 -6.28 -6.53
CA ILE A 90 -12.52 -5.07 -7.35
C ILE A 90 -11.68 -5.39 -8.59
N SER A 91 -12.22 -5.15 -9.77
CA SER A 91 -11.50 -5.24 -11.04
C SER A 91 -11.44 -3.86 -11.70
N ILE A 92 -10.25 -3.46 -12.12
CA ILE A 92 -10.02 -2.20 -12.85
C ILE A 92 -9.34 -2.55 -14.17
N GLY A 93 -10.01 -2.28 -15.29
CA GLY A 93 -9.50 -2.65 -16.62
C GLY A 93 -8.33 -1.80 -17.12
N SER A 94 -8.19 -0.58 -16.61
CA SER A 94 -7.12 0.35 -17.01
C SER A 94 -6.29 0.82 -15.79
N ASN A 95 -6.54 2.03 -15.27
CA ASN A 95 -5.71 2.63 -14.25
C ASN A 95 -6.48 2.88 -12.95
N ARG A 96 -5.79 2.73 -11.81
CA ARG A 96 -6.27 3.15 -10.49
C ARG A 96 -5.29 4.15 -9.88
N THR A 97 -5.75 5.38 -9.66
CA THR A 97 -5.00 6.39 -8.90
C THR A 97 -5.62 6.55 -7.52
N LYS A 98 -4.80 6.57 -6.47
CA LYS A 98 -5.25 6.73 -5.08
C LYS A 98 -4.39 7.76 -4.36
N THR A 99 -5.04 8.80 -3.84
CA THR A 99 -4.40 9.86 -3.05
C THR A 99 -4.98 9.88 -1.65
N ILE A 100 -4.12 9.95 -0.64
CA ILE A 100 -4.51 10.00 0.77
C ILE A 100 -3.79 11.20 1.38
N GLY A 101 -4.55 12.24 1.77
CA GLY A 101 -3.97 13.50 2.25
C GLY A 101 -3.41 13.45 3.68
N LYS A 102 -3.74 12.40 4.45
CA LYS A 102 -3.25 12.18 5.81
C LYS A 102 -2.65 10.78 5.92
N ASN A 103 -3.34 9.85 6.59
CA ASN A 103 -2.79 8.54 6.96
C ASN A 103 -3.52 7.39 6.27
N ARG A 104 -2.77 6.33 5.93
CA ARG A 104 -3.29 5.00 5.57
C ARG A 104 -2.87 4.00 6.64
N LYS A 105 -3.79 3.12 7.04
CA LYS A 105 -3.51 1.93 7.83
C LYS A 105 -4.12 0.73 7.14
N ASP A 106 -3.33 -0.33 6.99
CA ASP A 106 -3.74 -1.61 6.43
C ASP A 106 -3.51 -2.69 7.50
N GLN A 107 -4.53 -3.50 7.78
CA GLN A 107 -4.46 -4.62 8.72
C GLN A 107 -4.99 -5.88 8.04
N ILE A 108 -4.15 -6.90 7.96
CA ILE A 108 -4.43 -8.13 7.22
C ILE A 108 -4.21 -9.31 8.15
N GLY A 109 -5.28 -10.07 8.38
CA GLY A 109 -5.27 -11.14 9.38
C GLY A 109 -4.58 -12.43 8.93
N LYS A 110 -4.37 -12.61 7.61
CA LYS A 110 -3.72 -13.78 7.03
C LYS A 110 -2.63 -13.35 6.04
N ASN A 111 -2.79 -13.65 4.76
CA ASN A 111 -1.74 -13.48 3.75
C ASN A 111 -1.93 -12.19 2.95
N TRP A 112 -0.82 -11.50 2.66
CA TRP A 112 -0.75 -10.40 1.70
C TRP A 112 0.17 -10.80 0.55
N SER A 113 -0.34 -10.72 -0.69
CA SER A 113 0.45 -10.97 -1.90
C SER A 113 0.41 -9.75 -2.80
N THR A 114 1.53 -9.45 -3.45
CA THR A 114 1.62 -8.35 -4.42
C THR A 114 2.46 -8.81 -5.60
N GLN A 115 1.90 -8.73 -6.79
CA GLN A 115 2.58 -9.02 -8.04
C GLN A 115 2.59 -7.76 -8.91
N VAL A 116 3.78 -7.38 -9.37
CA VAL A 116 3.97 -6.24 -10.26
C VAL A 116 4.71 -6.72 -11.50
N ALA A 117 4.07 -6.61 -12.66
CA ALA A 117 4.60 -7.19 -13.90
C ALA A 117 5.80 -6.42 -14.49
N ARG A 118 5.90 -5.12 -14.20
CA ARG A 118 6.95 -4.24 -14.76
C ARG A 118 7.83 -3.67 -13.66
N MET A 119 7.43 -2.54 -13.08
CA MET A 119 8.26 -1.79 -12.14
C MET A 119 7.44 -1.39 -10.92
N LYS A 120 8.07 -1.52 -9.74
CA LYS A 120 7.57 -1.02 -8.47
C LYS A 120 8.56 0.04 -7.96
N THR A 121 8.07 1.22 -7.64
CA THR A 121 8.83 2.29 -7.00
C THR A 121 8.21 2.62 -5.66
N GLU A 122 9.01 2.67 -4.61
CA GLU A 122 8.60 3.10 -3.27
C GLU A 122 9.51 4.22 -2.80
N THR A 123 8.93 5.34 -2.39
CA THR A 123 9.65 6.50 -1.86
C THR A 123 9.17 6.78 -0.46
N ILE A 124 10.10 6.79 0.49
CA ILE A 124 9.82 7.02 1.91
C ILE A 124 10.44 8.35 2.31
N GLY A 125 9.61 9.31 2.72
CA GLY A 125 10.07 10.67 3.00
C GLY A 125 10.84 10.84 4.31
N MET A 126 10.63 9.95 5.29
CA MET A 126 11.29 10.05 6.61
C MET A 126 11.94 8.72 7.03
N ALA A 127 11.15 7.69 7.36
CA ALA A 127 11.67 6.45 7.92
C ALA A 127 10.89 5.23 7.44
N TYR A 128 11.61 4.12 7.25
CA TYR A 128 11.08 2.79 6.94
C TYR A 128 11.56 1.78 7.98
N MET A 129 10.63 1.01 8.54
CA MET A 129 10.91 -0.04 9.52
C MET A 129 10.22 -1.33 9.07
N GLN A 130 10.97 -2.44 9.08
CA GLN A 130 10.45 -3.75 8.72
C GLN A 130 10.75 -4.75 9.84
N ASN A 131 9.70 -5.22 10.52
CA ASN A 131 9.79 -6.28 11.51
C ASN A 131 9.30 -7.58 10.88
N VAL A 132 10.12 -8.63 10.93
CA VAL A 132 9.80 -9.94 10.33
C VAL A 132 9.96 -11.02 11.41
N GLY A 133 8.91 -11.80 11.65
CA GLY A 133 8.88 -12.77 12.76
C GLY A 133 9.67 -14.05 12.51
N MET A 134 9.45 -14.70 11.36
CA MET A 134 10.02 -16.04 11.08
C MET A 134 11.20 -16.00 10.11
N GLY A 135 11.09 -15.26 8.99
CA GLY A 135 12.16 -15.21 8.00
C GLY A 135 11.87 -14.24 6.85
N ARG A 136 12.95 -13.70 6.28
CA ARG A 136 12.95 -12.84 5.10
C ARG A 136 13.91 -13.43 4.06
N MET A 137 13.48 -13.49 2.82
CA MET A 137 14.30 -13.88 1.67
C MET A 137 14.16 -12.82 0.57
N GLU A 138 15.27 -12.49 -0.08
CA GLU A 138 15.32 -11.53 -1.17
C GLU A 138 16.15 -12.14 -2.31
N ASN A 139 15.51 -12.32 -3.48
CA ASN A 139 16.15 -12.86 -4.68
C ASN A 139 16.22 -11.75 -5.72
N VAL A 140 17.42 -11.41 -6.18
CA VAL A 140 17.66 -10.32 -7.15
C VAL A 140 18.34 -10.90 -8.39
N GLY A 141 17.76 -10.65 -9.57
CA GLY A 141 18.19 -11.31 -10.81
C GLY A 141 19.37 -10.64 -11.52
N LEU A 142 19.46 -9.30 -11.50
CA LEU A 142 20.46 -8.55 -12.27
C LEU A 142 21.44 -7.78 -11.38
N ALA A 143 20.94 -6.81 -10.63
CA ALA A 143 21.77 -5.92 -9.83
C ALA A 143 21.08 -5.53 -8.53
N TYR A 144 21.86 -5.48 -7.45
CA TYR A 144 21.46 -4.98 -6.14
C TYR A 144 22.46 -3.91 -5.72
N ASN A 145 21.96 -2.73 -5.34
CA ASN A 145 22.78 -1.63 -4.86
C ASN A 145 22.16 -1.04 -3.60
N LEU A 146 22.99 -0.90 -2.56
CA LEU A 146 22.60 -0.37 -1.26
C LEU A 146 23.57 0.76 -0.90
N ASN A 147 23.07 2.00 -0.87
CA ASN A 147 23.83 3.15 -0.39
C ASN A 147 23.31 3.55 0.99
N VAL A 148 24.20 3.66 1.96
CA VAL A 148 23.88 4.04 3.34
C VAL A 148 24.62 5.32 3.68
N GLY A 149 23.89 6.33 4.16
CA GLY A 149 24.46 7.68 4.37
C GLY A 149 25.31 7.84 5.63
N THR A 150 25.03 7.06 6.68
CA THR A 150 25.74 7.17 7.97
C THR A 150 26.27 5.83 8.45
N VAL A 151 25.40 4.97 8.98
CA VAL A 151 25.80 3.71 9.62
C VAL A 151 25.01 2.55 9.04
N MET A 152 25.73 1.49 8.67
CA MET A 152 25.16 0.17 8.41
C MET A 152 25.63 -0.79 9.50
N ALA A 153 24.70 -1.35 10.27
CA ALA A 153 24.99 -2.35 11.30
C ALA A 153 24.29 -3.66 10.97
N THR A 154 25.05 -4.75 10.93
CA THR A 154 24.55 -6.10 10.66
C THR A 154 24.92 -7.00 11.85
N VAL A 155 23.93 -7.45 12.60
CA VAL A 155 24.13 -8.36 13.74
C VAL A 155 23.51 -9.70 13.38
N VAL A 156 24.29 -10.77 13.49
CA VAL A 156 23.86 -12.12 13.12
C VAL A 156 24.08 -13.07 14.29
N GLY A 157 23.03 -13.79 14.70
CA GLY A 157 23.07 -14.62 15.91
C GLY A 157 23.77 -15.96 15.76
N ILE A 158 23.84 -16.51 14.53
CA ILE A 158 24.46 -17.82 14.28
C ILE A 158 25.55 -17.68 13.21
N ASN A 159 25.18 -17.64 11.93
CA ASN A 159 26.14 -17.65 10.83
C ASN A 159 25.83 -16.56 9.82
N GLN A 160 26.86 -15.80 9.45
CA GLN A 160 26.85 -14.95 8.27
C GLN A 160 27.72 -15.60 7.19
N ILE A 161 27.13 -15.93 6.04
CA ILE A 161 27.85 -16.55 4.91
C ILE A 161 27.81 -15.59 3.74
N THR A 162 28.99 -15.21 3.23
CA THR A 162 29.15 -14.38 2.04
C THR A 162 29.92 -15.17 0.99
N LYS A 163 29.27 -15.52 -0.12
CA LYS A 163 29.91 -16.18 -1.26
C LYS A 163 29.84 -15.26 -2.46
N VAL A 164 31.01 -14.92 -3.02
CA VAL A 164 31.13 -14.05 -4.18
C VAL A 164 31.75 -14.84 -5.33
N GLY A 165 31.14 -14.80 -6.51
CA GLY A 165 31.57 -15.59 -7.66
C GLY A 165 32.86 -15.08 -8.32
N ASN A 166 33.03 -13.76 -8.38
CA ASN A 166 34.18 -13.11 -9.03
C ASN A 166 35.05 -12.37 -7.98
N THR A 167 34.72 -11.11 -7.69
CA THR A 167 35.56 -10.24 -6.83
C THR A 167 34.76 -9.72 -5.65
N LEU A 168 35.26 -9.96 -4.43
CA LEU A 168 34.85 -9.23 -3.24
C LEU A 168 35.84 -8.08 -3.04
N SER A 169 35.38 -6.83 -3.22
CA SER A 169 36.17 -5.64 -2.94
C SER A 169 35.69 -4.99 -1.65
N ILE A 170 36.62 -4.73 -0.72
CA ILE A 170 36.37 -4.01 0.53
C ILE A 170 37.33 -2.83 0.55
N THR A 171 36.79 -1.63 0.68
CA THR A 171 37.57 -0.40 0.80
C THR A 171 37.11 0.33 2.05
N ALA A 172 38.03 0.53 2.99
CA ALA A 172 37.80 1.29 4.20
C ALA A 172 38.63 2.59 4.15
N GLY A 173 38.05 3.70 4.62
CA GLY A 173 38.72 5.01 4.59
C GLY A 173 39.79 5.18 5.65
N GLU A 174 39.58 4.61 6.85
CA GLU A 174 40.49 4.78 7.99
C GLU A 174 41.08 3.45 8.46
N GLU A 175 40.21 2.45 8.68
CA GLU A 175 40.59 1.17 9.25
C GLU A 175 39.72 0.04 8.72
N LEU A 176 40.36 -1.09 8.40
CA LEU A 176 39.70 -2.38 8.27
C LEU A 176 40.17 -3.27 9.43
N SER A 177 39.22 -3.77 10.22
CA SER A 177 39.50 -4.62 11.39
C SER A 177 38.63 -5.87 11.40
N ILE A 178 39.25 -7.01 11.68
CA ILE A 178 38.60 -8.30 11.86
C ILE A 178 39.08 -8.83 13.21
N SER A 179 38.16 -9.14 14.11
CA SER A 179 38.47 -9.58 15.47
C SER A 179 37.73 -10.87 15.82
N VAL A 180 38.46 -11.83 16.42
CA VAL A 180 37.94 -13.11 16.88
C VAL A 180 38.50 -13.39 18.28
N GLY A 181 37.71 -13.16 19.32
CA GLY A 181 38.18 -13.28 20.70
C GLY A 181 39.42 -12.43 20.96
N LYS A 182 40.56 -13.08 21.23
CA LYS A 182 41.87 -12.40 21.45
C LYS A 182 42.71 -12.22 20.18
N ALA A 183 42.28 -12.74 19.04
CA ALA A 183 42.98 -12.62 17.76
C ALA A 183 42.41 -11.46 16.94
N SER A 184 43.27 -10.81 16.14
CA SER A 184 42.85 -9.69 15.28
C SER A 184 43.71 -9.55 14.02
N LEU A 185 43.08 -9.17 12.92
CA LEU A 185 43.71 -8.59 11.73
C LEU A 185 43.27 -7.14 11.61
N ARG A 186 44.21 -6.19 11.55
CA ARG A 186 43.92 -4.76 11.44
C ARG A 186 44.78 -4.13 10.35
N MET A 187 44.18 -3.29 9.53
CA MET A 187 44.83 -2.50 8.48
C MET A 187 44.41 -1.04 8.64
N THR A 188 45.35 -0.10 8.58
CA THR A 188 45.08 1.34 8.73
C THR A 188 45.47 2.13 7.47
N ALA A 189 44.92 3.33 7.32
CA ALA A 189 45.11 4.19 6.14
C ALA A 189 46.57 4.60 5.89
N ASP A 190 47.45 4.54 6.90
CA ASP A 190 48.89 4.77 6.79
C ASP A 190 49.66 3.55 6.22
N GLY A 191 48.97 2.47 5.87
CA GLY A 191 49.54 1.25 5.29
C GLY A 191 50.03 0.23 6.31
N LYS A 192 49.88 0.48 7.62
CA LYS A 192 50.25 -0.50 8.65
C LYS A 192 49.27 -1.68 8.64
N ILE A 193 49.82 -2.89 8.62
CA ILE A 193 49.09 -4.15 8.80
C ILE A 193 49.54 -4.76 10.12
N SER A 194 48.61 -5.22 10.95
CA SER A 194 48.88 -5.85 12.24
C SER A 194 48.09 -7.15 12.37
N ILE A 195 48.81 -8.25 12.65
CA ILE A 195 48.26 -9.58 12.90
C ILE A 195 48.64 -9.95 14.32
N ASN A 196 47.64 -10.14 15.18
CA ASN A 196 47.86 -10.50 16.59
C ASN A 196 47.12 -11.79 16.91
N GLY A 197 47.77 -12.67 17.67
CA GLY A 197 47.21 -13.92 18.17
C GLY A 197 48.11 -14.50 19.27
N ALA A 198 47.59 -15.45 20.05
CA ALA A 198 48.40 -16.17 21.03
C ALA A 198 49.44 -17.08 20.35
N GLU A 199 49.12 -17.57 19.15
CA GLU A 199 49.96 -18.36 18.28
C GLU A 199 49.66 -17.93 16.83
N ILE A 200 50.70 -17.76 16.02
CA ILE A 200 50.58 -17.44 14.58
C ILE A 200 51.35 -18.51 13.82
N GLY A 201 50.62 -19.43 13.19
CA GLY A 201 51.19 -20.41 12.28
C GLY A 201 51.21 -19.89 10.85
N ILE A 202 52.33 -20.07 10.15
CA ILE A 202 52.44 -19.79 8.72
C ILE A 202 53.04 -21.02 8.05
N GLU A 203 52.26 -21.70 7.23
CA GLU A 203 52.67 -22.92 6.52
C GLU A 203 52.55 -22.71 5.00
N ALA A 204 53.54 -23.19 4.25
CA ALA A 204 53.56 -23.15 2.79
C ALA A 204 53.99 -24.50 2.23
N SER A 205 53.30 -24.98 1.18
CA SER A 205 53.71 -26.19 0.44
C SER A 205 54.81 -25.93 -0.58
N GLY A 206 55.05 -24.66 -0.92
CA GLY A 206 56.16 -24.18 -1.74
C GLY A 206 57.07 -23.22 -0.97
N PRO A 207 57.98 -22.52 -1.66
CA PRO A 207 58.88 -21.54 -1.03
C PRO A 207 58.10 -20.40 -0.34
N MET A 208 58.52 -20.04 0.87
CA MET A 208 58.04 -18.86 1.58
C MET A 208 59.10 -17.75 1.48
N GLN A 209 58.68 -16.52 1.20
CA GLN A 209 59.56 -15.35 1.15
C GLN A 209 59.05 -14.27 2.11
N LEU A 210 59.94 -13.79 2.97
CA LEU A 210 59.71 -12.63 3.84
C LEU A 210 60.76 -11.58 3.49
N SER A 211 60.32 -10.35 3.21
CA SER A 211 61.22 -9.26 2.83
C SER A 211 60.72 -7.94 3.41
N GLY A 212 61.66 -7.12 3.85
CA GLY A 212 61.45 -5.82 4.46
C GLY A 212 62.80 -5.14 4.63
N LYS A 213 62.82 -3.83 4.89
CA LYS A 213 64.07 -3.13 5.20
C LYS A 213 64.73 -3.73 6.46
N ASP A 214 63.90 -4.03 7.46
CA ASP A 214 64.28 -4.68 8.71
C ASP A 214 63.27 -5.82 8.99
N VAL A 215 63.77 -6.98 9.43
CA VAL A 215 62.95 -8.16 9.79
C VAL A 215 63.47 -8.69 11.11
N ASP A 216 62.72 -8.44 12.19
CA ASP A 216 63.05 -8.91 13.53
C ASP A 216 62.27 -10.19 13.85
N ILE A 217 62.99 -11.22 14.29
CA ILE A 217 62.44 -12.50 14.76
C ILE A 217 63.03 -12.73 16.16
N ASN A 218 62.22 -12.54 17.18
CA ASN A 218 62.61 -12.62 18.59
C ASN A 218 61.70 -13.57 19.36
#